data_AF-A0A354IGD3-F1
#
_entry.id   AF-A0A354IGD3-F1
#
_cell.length_a   1.000
_cell.length_b   1.000
_cell.length_c   1.000
_cell.angle_alpha   90.00
_cell.angle_beta   90.00
_cell.angle_gamma   90.00
#
_symmetry.space_group_name_H-M   'P 1'
#
loop_
_entity.id
_entity.type
_entity.pdbx_description
1 polymer ?
#
loop_
_entity_poly.entity_id
_entity_poly.type
_entity_poly.pdbx_seq_one_letter_code
_entity_poly.pdbx_strand_id
1 'polypeptide(L)'
;MNRKIAGCAAAALLCTSLLCGAPASAVSLKQPSVQSESLLQAADAALLLPQSLDGQTASQTITRVQMCGLAVRLYASLSDLEYDSMMQQSAAPRMACPFADTQDADVQQAWLLGLTEEKGTAFAPNDAATRQQLIAMLYRAMQQSGSEVSVSPNEIAETLYSFADGGAIAPEGRAGMTYFVREGLTSGTGSRQLGGVYPISAEQAVILTYRAAAAVHTGRGASGAQQPGAIATHSGTGAVTWTGCGADYYRVSFYRTADFSAAPVLTEQMSAAGSGAQELALPQKIAEQTGTWYWSVDGFDCAGKLLASSGQPTELTVEKQTAQINEGGLYIPSEPLVEEPDVIAQTVPEGLTNSRESYSEKVARIFGEGAGYHKYANSAEAASHQVTIAVPVWDIASDGSKYTRVMRFEIHEALAATVQQIFAEIYVGGEQFPICSLGGYCWRGDGSSSEHCLGTAIDINPSQNYMCTNSGRALTGSHWTPGSDPYSIPADGDVVRIFAKYGFGWGGTWSSKKDYMHFSYFGT
;
A
#
# COMPACT_ATOMS: atom_id res chain seq x y z
N MET A 1 5.59 42.74 28.87
CA MET A 1 4.62 41.94 28.10
C MET A 1 5.32 41.38 26.87
N ASN A 2 5.25 40.06 26.73
CA ASN A 2 5.52 39.19 25.57
C ASN A 2 6.81 39.35 24.76
N ARG A 3 7.72 38.42 25.05
CA ARG A 3 8.91 38.02 24.29
C ARG A 3 8.50 37.46 22.91
N LYS A 4 9.14 37.93 21.83
CA LYS A 4 9.38 37.17 20.60
C LYS A 4 10.89 37.02 20.45
N ILE A 5 11.34 35.78 20.27
CA ILE A 5 12.75 35.40 20.17
C ILE A 5 13.18 35.42 18.70
N ALA A 6 14.36 36.04 18.52
CA ALA A 6 15.41 35.93 17.52
C ALA A 6 15.19 35.14 16.21
N GLY A 7 15.54 35.81 15.10
CA GLY A 7 15.95 35.22 13.84
C GLY A 7 17.42 35.51 13.52
N CYS A 8 18.13 34.44 13.15
CA CYS A 8 19.22 34.30 12.19
C CYS A 8 20.50 35.16 12.27
N ALA A 9 21.64 34.46 12.48
CA ALA A 9 22.90 34.73 11.77
C ALA A 9 23.78 33.45 11.64
N ALA A 10 23.84 32.95 10.39
CA ALA A 10 24.93 32.31 9.63
C ALA A 10 25.92 31.25 10.19
N ALA A 11 26.08 30.20 9.36
CA ALA A 11 27.32 29.52 8.93
C ALA A 11 27.92 28.35 9.76
N ALA A 12 28.49 27.40 9.01
CA ALA A 12 28.85 26.03 9.38
C ALA A 12 30.14 25.89 10.23
N LEU A 13 30.13 24.93 11.18
CA LEU A 13 31.02 23.74 11.23
C LEU A 13 30.96 23.04 12.61
N LEU A 14 30.85 21.71 12.55
CA LEU A 14 31.30 20.69 13.52
C LEU A 14 30.87 20.79 15.00
N CYS A 15 30.08 19.82 15.46
CA CYS A 15 30.39 19.16 16.73
C CYS A 15 29.78 17.76 16.78
N THR A 16 30.66 16.76 16.70
CA THR A 16 30.51 15.49 17.39
C THR A 16 30.11 15.73 18.84
N SER A 17 28.97 15.16 19.25
CA SER A 17 28.75 14.78 20.65
C SER A 17 28.48 13.28 20.68
N LEU A 18 29.58 12.52 20.74
CA LEU A 18 29.59 11.20 21.37
C LEU A 18 29.19 11.39 22.83
N LEU A 19 27.99 10.90 23.18
CA LEU A 19 27.78 10.16 24.42
C LEU A 19 27.46 8.73 23.99
N CYS A 20 28.50 7.92 24.10
CA CYS A 20 28.64 6.49 23.81
C CYS A 20 27.37 5.64 23.99
N GLY A 21 26.76 5.25 22.87
CA GLY A 21 26.56 3.83 22.61
C GLY A 21 27.66 3.39 21.64
N ALA A 22 28.35 2.28 21.90
CA ALA A 22 29.04 1.61 20.80
C ALA A 22 27.99 1.33 19.72
N PRO A 23 28.30 1.41 18.40
CA PRO A 23 27.40 0.81 17.42
C PRO A 23 27.14 -0.61 17.90
N ALA A 24 25.86 -1.02 17.97
CA ALA A 24 25.51 -2.39 18.30
C ALA A 24 26.40 -3.30 17.45
N SER A 25 27.11 -4.23 18.11
CA SER A 25 28.01 -5.14 17.39
C SER A 25 27.20 -5.86 16.32
N ALA A 26 27.66 -5.81 15.07
CA ALA A 26 27.00 -6.52 13.97
C ALA A 26 26.77 -7.99 14.35
N VAL A 27 25.55 -8.48 14.16
CA VAL A 27 25.17 -9.85 14.50
C VAL A 27 25.28 -10.73 13.25
N SER A 28 26.13 -11.76 13.29
CA SER A 28 26.32 -12.64 12.13
C SER A 28 26.12 -14.10 12.47
N LEU A 29 25.27 -14.78 11.68
CA LEU A 29 25.16 -16.23 11.70
C LEU A 29 26.38 -16.89 11.02
N LYS A 30 26.78 -18.06 11.50
CA LYS A 30 27.82 -18.89 10.88
C LYS A 30 27.23 -19.81 9.83
N GLN A 31 27.93 -19.97 8.72
CA GLN A 31 27.56 -20.90 7.64
C GLN A 31 26.13 -20.68 7.10
N PRO A 32 25.72 -19.43 6.76
CA PRO A 32 24.47 -19.20 6.07
C PRO A 32 24.48 -19.88 4.69
N SER A 33 23.30 -20.18 4.16
CA SER A 33 23.20 -20.58 2.76
C SER A 33 23.57 -19.39 1.88
N VAL A 34 24.26 -19.64 0.77
CA VAL A 34 24.69 -18.58 -0.18
C VAL A 34 23.52 -17.72 -0.66
N GLN A 35 22.31 -18.30 -0.72
CA GLN A 35 21.10 -17.62 -1.19
C GLN A 35 20.47 -16.69 -0.15
N SER A 36 20.85 -16.79 1.13
CA SER A 36 20.29 -15.99 2.23
C SER A 36 21.22 -14.89 2.72
N GLU A 37 22.50 -14.89 2.34
CA GLU A 37 23.52 -13.98 2.87
C GLU A 37 23.10 -12.50 2.79
N SER A 38 22.57 -12.07 1.64
CA SER A 38 22.12 -10.68 1.45
C SER A 38 20.91 -10.33 2.32
N LEU A 39 19.98 -11.26 2.52
CA LEU A 39 18.81 -11.07 3.39
C LEU A 39 19.21 -11.00 4.87
N LEU A 40 20.18 -11.82 5.28
CA LEU A 40 20.69 -11.79 6.65
C LEU A 40 21.45 -10.49 6.94
N GLN A 41 22.25 -10.00 5.99
CA GLN A 41 22.91 -8.69 6.08
C GLN A 41 21.89 -7.55 6.15
N ALA A 42 20.83 -7.60 5.33
CA ALA A 42 19.77 -6.59 5.37
C ALA A 42 19.01 -6.60 6.70
N ALA A 43 18.77 -7.77 7.27
CA ALA A 43 18.12 -7.92 8.56
C ALA A 43 18.97 -7.35 9.71
N ASP A 44 20.30 -7.55 9.67
CA ASP A 44 21.23 -6.97 10.64
C ASP A 44 21.30 -5.44 10.50
N ALA A 45 21.40 -4.93 9.26
CA ALA A 45 21.38 -3.50 8.99
C ALA A 45 20.07 -2.83 9.45
N ALA A 46 18.94 -3.55 9.39
CA ALA A 46 17.65 -3.12 9.92
C ALA A 46 17.52 -3.30 11.45
N LEU A 47 18.59 -3.69 12.15
CA LEU A 47 18.65 -3.92 13.60
C LEU A 47 17.63 -4.94 14.11
N LEU A 48 17.27 -5.93 13.27
CA LEU A 48 16.26 -6.94 13.59
C LEU A 48 16.83 -8.14 14.37
N LEU A 49 18.15 -8.32 14.39
CA LEU A 49 18.79 -9.47 15.01
C LEU A 49 19.11 -9.22 16.49
N PRO A 50 18.66 -10.10 17.42
CA PRO A 50 19.14 -10.08 18.79
C PRO A 50 20.59 -10.58 18.89
N GLN A 51 21.37 -9.98 19.79
CA GLN A 51 22.78 -10.35 20.03
C GLN A 51 22.96 -11.83 20.38
N SER A 52 21.94 -12.46 20.96
CA SER A 52 21.93 -13.90 21.26
C SER A 52 22.06 -14.81 20.04
N LEU A 53 21.91 -14.30 18.82
CA LEU A 53 22.14 -15.03 17.57
C LEU A 53 23.59 -14.91 17.07
N ASP A 54 24.39 -14.01 17.65
CA ASP A 54 25.74 -13.76 17.15
C ASP A 54 26.62 -15.01 17.24
N GLY A 55 27.20 -15.40 16.11
CA GLY A 55 28.04 -16.58 15.98
C GLY A 55 27.31 -17.92 16.07
N GLN A 56 25.97 -17.96 16.10
CA GLN A 56 25.17 -19.18 16.00
C GLN A 56 25.22 -19.75 14.57
N THR A 57 25.29 -21.08 14.43
CA THR A 57 25.19 -21.73 13.12
C THR A 57 23.80 -21.52 12.51
N ALA A 58 23.73 -21.08 11.26
CA ALA A 58 22.51 -20.67 10.58
C ALA A 58 21.43 -21.79 10.53
N SER A 59 21.84 -23.04 10.40
CA SER A 59 20.96 -24.22 10.42
C SER A 59 20.50 -24.65 11.82
N GLN A 60 21.10 -24.12 12.88
CA GLN A 60 20.74 -24.45 14.25
C GLN A 60 19.39 -23.82 14.62
N THR A 61 18.54 -24.61 15.25
CA THR A 61 17.24 -24.18 15.78
C THR A 61 17.36 -23.01 16.76
N ILE A 62 16.44 -22.05 16.67
CA ILE A 62 16.35 -20.98 17.68
C ILE A 62 15.61 -21.42 18.94
N THR A 63 15.96 -20.83 20.07
CA THR A 63 15.21 -20.97 21.31
C THR A 63 14.01 -20.02 21.37
N ARG A 64 13.08 -20.26 22.29
CA ARG A 64 11.95 -19.37 22.55
C ARG A 64 12.36 -17.98 23.04
N VAL A 65 13.50 -17.84 23.72
CA VAL A 65 14.06 -16.52 24.08
C VAL A 65 14.48 -15.74 22.83
N GLN A 66 15.15 -16.41 21.88
CA GLN A 66 15.59 -15.80 20.62
C GLN A 66 14.40 -15.41 19.74
N MET A 67 13.32 -16.20 19.76
CA MET A 67 12.05 -15.87 19.13
C MET A 67 11.46 -14.56 19.67
N CYS A 68 11.46 -14.35 21.00
CA CYS A 68 11.04 -13.08 21.58
C CYS A 68 11.93 -11.92 21.14
N GLY A 69 13.25 -12.10 21.15
CA GLY A 69 14.19 -11.06 20.74
C GLY A 69 13.99 -10.59 19.29
N LEU A 70 13.65 -11.51 18.38
CA LEU A 70 13.28 -11.18 16.99
C LEU A 70 11.95 -10.40 16.92
N ALA A 71 10.91 -10.84 17.64
CA ALA A 71 9.59 -10.21 17.58
C ALA A 71 9.56 -8.82 18.23
N VAL A 72 10.28 -8.61 19.32
CA VAL A 72 10.38 -7.30 19.99
C VAL A 72 11.11 -6.29 19.10
N ARG A 73 12.17 -6.71 18.40
CA ARG A 73 12.87 -5.86 17.44
C ARG A 73 12.04 -5.55 16.21
N LEU A 74 11.26 -6.53 15.72
CA LEU A 74 10.26 -6.26 14.69
C LEU A 74 9.28 -5.20 15.16
N TYR A 75 8.68 -5.35 16.35
CA TYR A 75 7.75 -4.35 16.90
C TYR A 75 8.38 -2.95 16.98
N ALA A 76 9.61 -2.85 17.51
CA ALA A 76 10.32 -1.59 17.63
C ALA A 76 10.55 -0.95 16.25
N SER A 77 11.01 -1.73 15.28
CA SER A 77 11.20 -1.29 13.90
C SER A 77 9.90 -0.78 13.27
N LEU A 78 8.80 -1.54 13.38
CA LEU A 78 7.51 -1.15 12.81
C LEU A 78 6.86 0.07 13.48
N SER A 79 7.28 0.39 14.71
CA SER A 79 6.74 1.49 15.51
C SER A 79 7.65 2.73 15.48
N ASP A 80 8.70 2.74 14.64
CA ASP A 80 9.75 3.76 14.59
C ASP A 80 10.38 4.06 15.97
N LEU A 81 10.59 3.02 16.78
CA LEU A 81 11.19 3.11 18.10
C LEU A 81 12.63 2.58 18.09
N GLU A 82 13.55 3.33 18.71
CA GLU A 82 14.87 2.77 19.02
C GLU A 82 14.75 1.69 20.10
N TYR A 83 15.25 0.49 19.80
CA TYR A 83 15.13 -0.69 20.66
C TYR A 83 15.65 -0.44 22.09
N ASP A 84 16.87 0.07 22.26
CA ASP A 84 17.45 0.28 23.59
C ASP A 84 16.67 1.33 24.40
N SER A 85 16.21 2.39 23.75
CA SER A 85 15.37 3.42 24.35
C SER A 85 14.03 2.85 24.81
N MET A 86 13.36 2.05 23.98
CA MET A 86 12.12 1.35 24.35
C MET A 86 12.35 0.41 25.54
N MET A 87 13.42 -0.38 25.52
CA MET A 87 13.75 -1.35 26.56
C MET A 87 14.08 -0.70 27.92
N GLN A 88 14.69 0.49 27.89
CA GLN A 88 14.95 1.28 29.10
C GLN A 88 13.66 1.88 29.67
N GLN A 89 12.81 2.47 28.82
CA GLN A 89 11.54 3.07 29.25
C GLN A 89 10.57 2.04 29.84
N SER A 90 10.59 0.81 29.34
CA SER A 90 9.73 -0.28 29.80
C SER A 90 10.29 -1.08 30.97
N ALA A 91 11.46 -0.76 31.50
CA ALA A 91 12.17 -1.58 32.49
C ALA A 91 11.33 -1.88 33.75
N ALA A 92 10.65 -0.88 34.32
CA ALA A 92 9.79 -1.07 35.48
C ALA A 92 8.49 -1.86 35.15
N PRO A 93 7.71 -1.50 34.11
CA PRO A 93 6.55 -2.27 33.70
C PRO A 93 6.83 -3.76 33.40
N ARG A 94 7.98 -4.07 32.79
CA ARG A 94 8.39 -5.44 32.46
C ARG A 94 8.57 -6.36 33.67
N MET A 95 8.88 -5.80 34.85
CA MET A 95 9.04 -6.59 36.07
C MET A 95 7.73 -7.23 36.56
N ALA A 96 6.57 -6.81 36.03
CA ALA A 96 5.29 -7.43 36.31
C ALA A 96 5.05 -8.74 35.54
N CYS A 97 5.96 -9.13 34.65
CA CYS A 97 5.86 -10.35 33.88
C CYS A 97 5.72 -11.58 34.81
N PRO A 98 4.71 -12.46 34.59
CA PRO A 98 4.39 -13.55 35.51
C PRO A 98 5.27 -14.79 35.32
N PHE A 99 6.15 -14.82 34.32
CA PHE A 99 6.99 -15.97 34.04
C PHE A 99 8.10 -16.09 35.09
N ALA A 100 8.04 -17.17 35.88
CA ALA A 100 8.95 -17.42 36.99
C ALA A 100 10.26 -18.10 36.54
N ASP A 101 10.28 -18.68 35.35
CA ASP A 101 11.38 -19.46 34.80
C ASP A 101 12.33 -18.66 33.89
N THR A 102 12.13 -17.35 33.77
CA THR A 102 13.02 -16.45 33.02
C THR A 102 13.00 -15.02 33.56
N GLN A 103 14.14 -14.35 33.49
CA GLN A 103 14.30 -12.91 33.76
C GLN A 103 14.81 -12.18 32.51
N ASP A 104 14.74 -12.83 31.35
CA ASP A 104 15.20 -12.28 30.09
C ASP A 104 14.36 -11.07 29.68
N ALA A 105 15.04 -9.98 29.33
CA ALA A 105 14.39 -8.70 29.06
C ALA A 105 13.50 -8.76 27.82
N ASP A 106 13.92 -9.47 26.77
CA ASP A 106 13.15 -9.61 25.53
C ASP A 106 11.87 -10.43 25.76
N VAL A 107 11.93 -11.47 26.60
CA VAL A 107 10.73 -12.24 26.97
C VAL A 107 9.75 -11.38 27.76
N GLN A 108 10.23 -10.62 28.73
CA GLN A 108 9.37 -9.73 29.52
C GLN A 108 8.77 -8.60 28.67
N GLN A 109 9.54 -8.08 27.70
CA GLN A 109 9.03 -7.08 26.75
C GLN A 109 7.96 -7.68 25.84
N ALA A 110 8.19 -8.89 25.31
CA ALA A 110 7.21 -9.58 24.49
C ALA A 110 5.90 -9.84 25.25
N TRP A 111 5.98 -10.18 26.55
CA TRP A 111 4.79 -10.29 27.41
C TRP A 111 4.09 -8.94 27.59
N LEU A 112 4.84 -7.89 27.92
CA LEU A 112 4.30 -6.55 28.15
C LEU A 112 3.57 -5.99 26.92
N LEU A 113 4.10 -6.28 25.73
CA LEU A 113 3.51 -5.91 24.43
C LEU A 113 2.36 -6.83 24.00
N GLY A 114 2.04 -7.89 24.75
CA GLY A 114 0.98 -8.84 24.40
C GLY A 114 1.33 -9.76 23.20
N LEU A 115 2.62 -10.03 22.97
CA LEU A 115 3.10 -10.88 21.87
C LEU A 115 3.10 -12.38 22.25
N THR A 116 3.23 -12.68 23.54
CA THR A 116 3.26 -14.05 24.09
C THR A 116 1.86 -14.64 24.24
N GLU A 117 1.77 -15.98 24.22
CA GLU A 117 0.49 -16.71 24.30
C GLU A 117 0.25 -17.32 25.67
N GLU A 118 1.32 -17.46 26.46
CA GLU A 118 1.34 -18.18 27.71
C GLU A 118 0.49 -17.44 28.76
N LYS A 119 -0.49 -18.16 29.31
CA LYS A 119 -1.38 -17.66 30.36
C LYS A 119 -0.96 -18.10 31.76
N GLY A 120 0.10 -18.92 31.86
CA GLY A 120 0.64 -19.45 33.11
C GLY A 120 1.89 -18.71 33.57
N THR A 121 2.59 -19.28 34.56
CA THR A 121 3.81 -18.71 35.15
C THR A 121 5.10 -19.31 34.58
N ALA A 122 5.03 -20.10 33.51
CA ALA A 122 6.19 -20.73 32.88
C ALA A 122 6.20 -20.43 31.37
N PHE A 123 7.35 -20.03 30.85
CA PHE A 123 7.55 -19.68 29.44
C PHE A 123 8.41 -20.68 28.66
N ALA A 124 9.25 -21.47 29.34
CA ALA A 124 10.23 -22.38 28.78
C ALA A 124 11.21 -21.68 27.79
N PRO A 125 12.06 -20.75 28.27
CA PRO A 125 12.86 -19.87 27.40
C PRO A 125 13.88 -20.61 26.52
N ASN A 126 14.36 -21.78 26.96
CA ASN A 126 15.41 -22.54 26.29
C ASN A 126 14.89 -23.63 25.34
N ASP A 127 13.59 -23.88 25.34
CA ASP A 127 12.99 -24.85 24.42
C ASP A 127 13.09 -24.36 22.98
N ALA A 128 13.12 -25.30 22.04
CA ALA A 128 13.10 -25.01 20.62
C ALA A 128 11.82 -24.27 20.22
N ALA A 129 11.95 -23.14 19.54
CA ALA A 129 10.79 -22.46 18.97
C ALA A 129 10.33 -23.17 17.69
N THR A 130 9.01 -23.34 17.56
CA THR A 130 8.42 -23.86 16.32
C THR A 130 8.16 -22.74 15.32
N ARG A 131 8.06 -23.09 14.04
CA ARG A 131 7.77 -22.14 12.96
C ARG A 131 6.45 -21.38 13.18
N GLN A 132 5.40 -22.08 13.64
CA GLN A 132 4.11 -21.43 13.91
C GLN A 132 4.17 -20.47 15.10
N GLN A 133 4.94 -20.80 16.14
CA GLN A 133 5.08 -19.92 17.32
C GLN A 133 5.78 -18.62 16.94
N LEU A 134 6.86 -18.70 16.16
CA LEU A 134 7.52 -17.51 15.65
C LEU A 134 6.55 -16.67 14.80
N ILE A 135 5.92 -17.27 13.79
CA ILE A 135 5.04 -16.54 12.87
C ILE A 135 3.85 -15.90 13.62
N ALA A 136 3.26 -16.61 14.59
CA ALA A 136 2.19 -16.05 15.42
C ALA A 136 2.66 -14.81 16.19
N MET A 137 3.85 -14.87 16.78
CA MET A 137 4.43 -13.77 17.55
C MET A 137 4.81 -12.58 16.66
N LEU A 138 5.40 -12.83 15.48
CA LEU A 138 5.69 -11.78 14.48
C LEU A 138 4.40 -11.11 14.00
N TYR A 139 3.35 -11.89 13.72
CA TYR A 139 2.05 -11.34 13.32
C TYR A 139 1.43 -10.47 14.41
N ARG A 140 1.52 -10.86 15.69
CA ARG A 140 1.10 -9.99 16.80
C ARG A 140 1.96 -8.74 16.89
N ALA A 141 3.26 -8.83 16.69
CA ALA A 141 4.14 -7.65 16.69
C ALA A 141 3.70 -6.64 15.63
N MET A 142 3.33 -7.12 14.44
CA MET A 142 2.75 -6.30 13.38
C MET A 142 1.42 -5.66 13.84
N GLN A 143 0.49 -6.43 14.41
CA GLN A 143 -0.78 -5.87 14.92
C GLN A 143 -0.58 -4.81 16.02
N GLN A 144 0.29 -5.08 16.98
CA GLN A 144 0.51 -4.19 18.12
C GLN A 144 1.27 -2.92 17.73
N SER A 145 2.04 -2.94 16.64
CA SER A 145 2.70 -1.73 16.10
C SER A 145 1.72 -0.72 15.48
N GLY A 146 0.43 -1.07 15.37
CA GLY A 146 -0.58 -0.26 14.69
C GLY A 146 -0.67 -0.52 13.19
N SER A 147 0.07 -1.52 12.67
CA SER A 147 -0.04 -1.93 11.26
C SER A 147 -1.41 -2.53 10.97
N GLU A 148 -2.04 -2.14 9.87
CA GLU A 148 -3.36 -2.64 9.44
C GLU A 148 -3.27 -4.05 8.83
N VAL A 149 -2.88 -5.04 9.65
CA VAL A 149 -2.76 -6.45 9.26
C VAL A 149 -3.93 -7.26 9.81
N SER A 150 -4.74 -7.84 8.94
CA SER A 150 -5.88 -8.66 9.32
C SER A 150 -6.12 -9.80 8.32
N VAL A 151 -6.69 -10.89 8.80
CA VAL A 151 -7.15 -12.02 7.98
C VAL A 151 -8.50 -12.46 8.46
N SER A 152 -9.41 -12.74 7.53
CA SER A 152 -10.76 -13.20 7.83
C SER A 152 -10.81 -14.71 8.09
N PRO A 153 -11.86 -15.22 8.76
CA PRO A 153 -12.04 -16.65 8.98
C PRO A 153 -12.07 -17.49 7.68
N ASN A 154 -12.61 -16.94 6.59
CA ASN A 154 -12.63 -17.61 5.29
C ASN A 154 -11.22 -17.73 4.71
N GLU A 155 -10.43 -16.66 4.75
CA GLU A 155 -9.04 -16.68 4.27
C GLU A 155 -8.18 -17.66 5.07
N ILE A 156 -8.44 -17.78 6.38
CA ILE A 156 -7.79 -18.80 7.22
C ILE A 156 -8.16 -20.20 6.74
N ALA A 157 -9.45 -20.47 6.54
CA ALA A 157 -9.92 -21.78 6.11
C ALA A 157 -9.35 -22.16 4.74
N GLU A 158 -9.44 -21.28 3.75
CA GLU A 158 -8.96 -21.49 2.39
C GLU A 158 -7.45 -21.73 2.35
N THR A 159 -6.69 -20.84 3.01
CA THR A 159 -5.23 -20.89 2.99
C THR A 159 -4.71 -22.13 3.70
N LEU A 160 -5.23 -22.47 4.88
CA LEU A 160 -4.75 -23.66 5.60
C LEU A 160 -5.18 -24.95 4.89
N TYR A 161 -6.37 -24.99 4.26
CA TYR A 161 -6.83 -26.17 3.53
C TYR A 161 -5.96 -26.49 2.28
N SER A 162 -5.26 -25.50 1.72
CA SER A 162 -4.34 -25.78 0.60
C SER A 162 -3.11 -26.61 1.00
N PHE A 163 -2.77 -26.67 2.29
CA PHE A 163 -1.63 -27.42 2.82
C PHE A 163 -2.06 -28.71 3.51
N ALA A 164 -1.30 -29.78 3.28
CA ALA A 164 -1.55 -31.11 3.83
C ALA A 164 -1.48 -31.13 5.37
N ASP A 165 -0.65 -30.28 5.97
CA ASP A 165 -0.49 -30.12 7.41
C ASP A 165 -1.20 -28.88 7.98
N GLY A 166 -2.02 -28.18 7.18
CA GLY A 166 -2.71 -26.97 7.64
C GLY A 166 -3.66 -27.20 8.82
N GLY A 167 -4.22 -28.41 8.91
CA GLY A 167 -5.04 -28.83 10.07
C GLY A 167 -4.26 -28.98 11.37
N ALA A 168 -2.93 -29.12 11.30
CA ALA A 168 -2.05 -29.23 12.48
C ALA A 168 -1.64 -27.86 13.07
N ILE A 169 -2.01 -26.75 12.42
CA ILE A 169 -1.72 -25.40 12.91
C ILE A 169 -2.64 -25.07 14.09
N ALA A 170 -2.02 -24.75 15.22
CA ALA A 170 -2.71 -24.40 16.45
C ALA A 170 -3.55 -23.11 16.28
N PRO A 171 -4.72 -22.97 16.93
CA PRO A 171 -5.64 -21.83 16.74
C PRO A 171 -4.95 -20.47 16.79
N GLU A 172 -4.07 -20.28 17.76
CA GLU A 172 -3.25 -19.09 18.01
C GLU A 172 -2.28 -18.73 16.87
N GLY A 173 -1.83 -19.73 16.09
CA GLY A 173 -0.93 -19.54 14.95
C GLY A 173 -1.64 -19.39 13.60
N ARG A 174 -2.93 -19.70 13.52
CA ARG A 174 -3.66 -19.74 12.23
C ARG A 174 -3.64 -18.41 11.50
N ALA A 175 -3.95 -17.31 12.20
CA ALA A 175 -4.01 -15.99 11.57
C ALA A 175 -2.66 -15.55 11.01
N GLY A 176 -1.58 -15.69 11.81
CA GLY A 176 -0.23 -15.36 11.36
C GLY A 176 0.24 -16.24 10.21
N MET A 177 0.03 -17.55 10.30
CA MET A 177 0.38 -18.48 9.22
C MET A 177 -0.36 -18.14 7.92
N THR A 178 -1.66 -17.85 7.99
CA THR A 178 -2.46 -17.43 6.84
C THR A 178 -1.94 -16.13 6.24
N TYR A 179 -1.70 -15.11 7.06
CA TYR A 179 -1.17 -13.83 6.58
C TYR A 179 0.18 -14.01 5.89
N PHE A 180 1.11 -14.72 6.52
CA PHE A 180 2.45 -14.94 5.97
C PHE A 180 2.42 -15.72 4.64
N VAL A 181 1.47 -16.63 4.45
CA VAL A 181 1.33 -17.33 3.16
C VAL A 181 0.73 -16.42 2.10
N ARG A 182 -0.35 -15.71 2.41
CA ARG A 182 -1.07 -14.85 1.45
C ARG A 182 -0.23 -13.66 1.00
N GLU A 183 0.52 -13.09 1.93
CA GLU A 183 1.50 -12.04 1.65
C GLU A 183 2.82 -12.62 1.13
N GLY A 184 2.90 -13.90 0.74
CA GLY A 184 4.10 -14.47 0.12
C GLY A 184 5.35 -14.52 1.01
N LEU A 185 5.26 -14.20 2.31
CA LEU A 185 6.38 -14.22 3.26
C LEU A 185 6.91 -15.65 3.50
N THR A 186 6.04 -16.65 3.35
CA THR A 186 6.39 -18.07 3.42
C THR A 186 5.62 -18.89 2.39
N SER A 187 6.34 -19.80 1.71
CA SER A 187 5.77 -20.84 0.86
C SER A 187 5.61 -22.19 1.58
N GLY A 188 6.02 -22.25 2.86
CA GLY A 188 6.09 -23.48 3.65
C GLY A 188 7.44 -24.19 3.46
N THR A 189 7.46 -25.50 3.69
CA THR A 189 8.66 -26.36 3.59
C THR A 189 8.67 -27.23 2.33
N GLY A 190 7.72 -27.03 1.41
CA GLY A 190 7.56 -27.81 0.18
C GLY A 190 6.53 -28.94 0.31
N SER A 191 6.18 -29.60 -0.81
CA SER A 191 5.21 -30.71 -0.86
C SER A 191 3.84 -30.40 -0.23
N ARG A 192 3.39 -29.13 -0.35
CA ARG A 192 2.18 -28.61 0.32
C ARG A 192 2.24 -28.72 1.85
N GLN A 193 3.42 -28.61 2.46
CA GLN A 193 3.58 -28.53 3.92
C GLN A 193 3.95 -27.11 4.35
N LEU A 194 3.31 -26.61 5.40
CA LEU A 194 3.68 -25.37 6.08
C LEU A 194 4.84 -25.57 7.05
N GLY A 195 4.95 -26.78 7.61
CA GLY A 195 5.95 -27.14 8.59
C GLY A 195 5.78 -26.45 9.95
N GLY A 196 4.54 -26.06 10.28
CA GLY A 196 4.26 -25.16 11.42
C GLY A 196 4.69 -25.71 12.78
N VAL A 197 4.50 -27.02 13.03
CA VAL A 197 4.84 -27.68 14.30
C VAL A 197 6.32 -28.01 14.45
N TYR A 198 7.10 -27.90 13.38
CA TYR A 198 8.52 -28.23 13.43
C TYR A 198 9.36 -27.06 13.94
N PRO A 199 10.49 -27.35 14.61
CA PRO A 199 11.45 -26.32 14.99
C PRO A 199 11.95 -25.51 13.80
N ILE A 200 12.23 -24.22 14.02
CA ILE A 200 12.73 -23.30 12.99
C ILE A 200 14.22 -22.97 13.20
N SER A 201 15.00 -22.97 12.12
CA SER A 201 16.42 -22.59 12.15
C SER A 201 16.61 -21.09 12.33
N ALA A 202 17.79 -20.67 12.83
CA ALA A 202 18.17 -19.26 12.94
C ALA A 202 18.06 -18.52 11.62
N GLU A 203 18.54 -19.12 10.53
CA GLU A 203 18.44 -18.55 9.19
C GLU A 203 16.99 -18.28 8.79
N GLN A 204 16.11 -19.28 8.91
CA GLN A 204 14.72 -19.15 8.52
C GLN A 204 13.98 -18.15 9.41
N ALA A 205 14.30 -18.10 10.70
CA ALA A 205 13.67 -17.18 11.63
C ALA A 205 14.03 -15.72 11.33
N VAL A 206 15.31 -15.43 11.05
CA VAL A 206 15.76 -14.09 10.65
C VAL A 206 15.11 -13.69 9.33
N ILE A 207 15.09 -14.59 8.35
CA ILE A 207 14.46 -14.33 7.05
C ILE A 207 12.97 -13.98 7.23
N LEU A 208 12.21 -14.75 8.00
CA LEU A 208 10.78 -14.45 8.23
C LEU A 208 10.56 -13.13 8.96
N THR A 209 11.45 -12.78 9.91
CA THR A 209 11.39 -11.52 10.65
C THR A 209 11.65 -10.33 9.72
N TYR A 210 12.69 -10.41 8.90
CA TYR A 210 12.99 -9.39 7.89
C TYR A 210 11.87 -9.24 6.86
N ARG A 211 11.30 -10.36 6.40
CA ARG A 211 10.15 -10.35 5.48
C ARG A 211 8.94 -9.65 6.07
N ALA A 212 8.64 -9.91 7.35
CA ALA A 212 7.55 -9.24 8.05
C ALA A 212 7.79 -7.72 8.16
N ALA A 213 9.02 -7.31 8.49
CA ALA A 213 9.40 -5.90 8.51
C ALA A 213 9.24 -5.25 7.13
N ALA A 214 9.80 -5.87 6.08
CA ALA A 214 9.68 -5.40 4.72
C ALA A 214 8.21 -5.32 4.27
N ALA A 215 7.37 -6.29 4.63
CA ALA A 215 5.96 -6.31 4.25
C ALA A 215 5.17 -5.12 4.76
N VAL A 216 5.42 -4.70 5.99
CA VAL A 216 4.74 -3.54 6.56
C VAL A 216 5.33 -2.23 6.02
N HIS A 217 6.65 -2.09 5.98
CA HIS A 217 7.28 -0.84 5.52
C HIS A 217 7.10 -0.57 4.01
N THR A 218 6.97 -1.63 3.20
CA THR A 218 6.92 -1.53 1.73
C THR A 218 5.57 -1.95 1.13
N GLY A 219 4.69 -2.58 1.91
CA GLY A 219 3.48 -3.24 1.41
C GLY A 219 3.76 -4.54 0.62
N ARG A 220 4.95 -5.15 0.72
CA ARG A 220 5.38 -6.31 -0.09
C ARG A 220 5.80 -7.55 0.68
N GLY A 221 5.32 -8.69 0.18
CA GLY A 221 5.82 -10.01 0.50
C GLY A 221 7.19 -10.35 -0.08
N ALA A 222 8.25 -10.44 0.74
CA ALA A 222 9.52 -10.98 0.24
C ALA A 222 9.41 -12.51 0.10
N SER A 223 9.07 -13.01 -1.09
CA SER A 223 8.95 -14.45 -1.33
C SER A 223 10.32 -15.14 -1.42
N GLY A 224 10.37 -16.36 -0.88
CA GLY A 224 11.47 -17.29 -1.06
C GLY A 224 10.93 -18.61 -1.58
N ALA A 225 11.15 -18.85 -2.87
CA ALA A 225 11.35 -20.14 -3.52
C ALA A 225 11.57 -19.82 -4.99
N GLN A 226 12.76 -20.15 -5.51
CA GLN A 226 13.41 -19.57 -6.68
C GLN A 226 13.81 -18.10 -6.48
N GLN A 227 15.07 -17.78 -6.81
CA GLN A 227 15.46 -16.40 -7.06
C GLN A 227 14.45 -15.85 -8.08
N PRO A 228 13.72 -14.77 -7.77
CA PRO A 228 12.80 -14.18 -8.72
C PRO A 228 13.57 -13.88 -10.01
N GLY A 229 12.93 -14.10 -11.17
CA GLY A 229 13.54 -13.74 -12.45
C GLY A 229 14.00 -12.27 -12.41
N ALA A 230 15.18 -11.99 -12.94
CA ALA A 230 15.66 -10.61 -13.03
C ALA A 230 14.81 -9.85 -14.06
N ILE A 231 14.25 -8.71 -13.66
CA ILE A 231 13.55 -7.81 -14.59
C ILE A 231 14.57 -6.79 -15.12
N ALA A 232 14.74 -6.75 -16.44
CA ALA A 232 15.51 -5.69 -17.09
C ALA A 232 14.68 -4.40 -17.08
N THR A 233 15.23 -3.35 -16.49
CA THR A 233 14.62 -2.02 -16.35
C THR A 233 15.29 -1.02 -17.29
N HIS A 234 14.49 -0.09 -17.79
CA HIS A 234 14.95 1.00 -18.65
C HIS A 234 14.26 2.30 -18.21
N SER A 235 15.07 3.32 -17.94
CA SER A 235 14.57 4.63 -17.50
C SER A 235 14.51 5.59 -18.69
N GLY A 236 13.33 6.16 -18.95
CA GLY A 236 13.14 7.32 -19.81
C GLY A 236 12.88 8.58 -18.99
N THR A 237 12.79 9.74 -19.66
CA THR A 237 12.52 11.03 -18.98
C THR A 237 11.05 11.24 -18.62
N GLY A 238 10.13 10.49 -19.23
CA GLY A 238 8.68 10.60 -19.02
C GLY A 238 7.96 9.28 -18.74
N ALA A 239 8.68 8.16 -18.79
CA ALA A 239 8.15 6.84 -18.51
C ALA A 239 9.26 5.91 -18.02
N VAL A 240 8.85 4.84 -17.34
CA VAL A 240 9.71 3.72 -17.00
C VAL A 240 9.25 2.49 -17.74
N THR A 241 10.18 1.73 -18.31
CA THR A 241 9.88 0.53 -19.08
C THR A 241 10.65 -0.67 -18.56
N TRP A 242 10.08 -1.86 -18.72
CA TRP A 242 10.73 -3.10 -18.33
C TRP A 242 10.34 -4.26 -19.23
N THR A 243 11.17 -5.29 -19.25
CA THR A 243 10.86 -6.52 -19.99
C THR A 243 9.87 -7.36 -19.17
N GLY A 244 8.72 -7.69 -19.76
CA GLY A 244 7.73 -8.54 -19.13
C GLY A 244 8.26 -9.96 -18.83
N CYS A 245 7.89 -10.50 -17.68
CA CYS A 245 8.37 -11.79 -17.18
C CYS A 245 7.28 -12.88 -17.15
N GLY A 246 6.12 -12.63 -17.76
CA GLY A 246 4.96 -13.52 -17.67
C GLY A 246 4.24 -13.46 -16.30
N ALA A 247 4.40 -12.36 -15.56
CA ALA A 247 3.57 -12.04 -14.42
C ALA A 247 2.13 -11.71 -14.85
N ASP A 248 1.18 -11.87 -13.93
CA ASP A 248 -0.22 -11.45 -14.11
C ASP A 248 -0.40 -9.95 -13.81
N TYR A 249 0.41 -9.40 -12.89
CA TYR A 249 0.48 -7.96 -12.62
C TYR A 249 1.87 -7.53 -12.12
N TYR A 250 2.15 -6.23 -12.20
CA TYR A 250 3.37 -5.60 -11.73
C TYR A 250 3.09 -4.56 -10.65
N ARG A 251 4.01 -4.40 -9.69
CA ARG A 251 4.08 -3.26 -8.78
C ARG A 251 5.32 -2.44 -9.10
N VAL A 252 5.14 -1.16 -9.41
CA VAL A 252 6.20 -0.22 -9.76
C VAL A 252 6.33 0.82 -8.64
N SER A 253 7.50 0.91 -8.01
CA SER A 253 7.73 1.77 -6.85
C SER A 253 8.80 2.81 -7.13
N PHE A 254 8.63 4.02 -6.58
CA PHE A 254 9.51 5.17 -6.79
C PHE A 254 10.08 5.69 -5.46
N TYR A 255 11.35 6.07 -5.44
CA TYR A 255 12.14 6.40 -4.25
C TYR A 255 12.94 7.69 -4.46
N ARG A 256 13.21 8.41 -3.36
CA ARG A 256 14.11 9.58 -3.37
C ARG A 256 15.59 9.21 -3.30
N THR A 257 15.90 8.00 -2.88
CA THR A 257 17.27 7.51 -2.69
C THR A 257 17.42 6.16 -3.39
N ALA A 258 18.67 5.79 -3.70
CA ALA A 258 19.00 4.46 -4.20
C ALA A 258 18.83 3.37 -3.13
N ASP A 259 18.56 3.78 -1.88
CA ASP A 259 18.37 2.88 -0.76
C ASP A 259 17.01 2.19 -0.86
N PHE A 260 17.06 0.93 -1.29
CA PHE A 260 15.88 0.09 -1.49
C PHE A 260 15.14 -0.27 -0.20
N SER A 261 15.75 0.01 0.97
CA SER A 261 15.13 -0.19 2.28
C SER A 261 14.23 0.97 2.71
N ALA A 262 14.36 2.14 2.08
CA ALA A 262 13.49 3.27 2.33
C ALA A 262 12.09 3.03 1.74
N ALA A 263 11.04 3.44 2.46
CA ALA A 263 9.68 3.35 1.97
C ALA A 263 9.54 4.10 0.63
N PRO A 264 8.88 3.51 -0.38
CA PRO A 264 8.67 4.19 -1.65
C PRO A 264 7.73 5.38 -1.47
N VAL A 265 8.05 6.49 -2.14
CA VAL A 265 7.21 7.69 -2.19
C VAL A 265 5.87 7.42 -2.87
N LEU A 266 5.87 6.47 -3.82
CA LEU A 266 4.71 6.02 -4.56
C LEU A 266 4.93 4.58 -5.02
N THR A 267 3.87 3.78 -4.95
CA THR A 267 3.81 2.45 -5.58
C THR A 267 2.54 2.37 -6.41
N GLU A 268 2.69 2.07 -7.69
CA GLU A 268 1.60 1.83 -8.63
C GLU A 268 1.48 0.33 -8.91
N GLN A 269 0.26 -0.16 -9.07
CA GLN A 269 0.00 -1.53 -9.50
C GLN A 269 -0.65 -1.51 -10.88
N MET A 270 -0.14 -2.34 -11.80
CA MET A 270 -0.72 -2.46 -13.13
C MET A 270 -0.77 -3.91 -13.61
N SER A 271 -1.80 -4.25 -14.37
CA SER A 271 -1.90 -5.56 -15.02
C SER A 271 -0.77 -5.75 -16.04
N ALA A 272 -0.31 -6.98 -16.19
CA ALA A 272 0.68 -7.30 -17.19
C ALA A 272 0.06 -7.32 -18.59
N ALA A 273 0.72 -6.70 -19.57
CA ALA A 273 0.36 -6.76 -20.99
C ALA A 273 1.00 -7.99 -21.70
N GLY A 274 1.33 -9.05 -20.96
CA GLY A 274 2.02 -10.24 -21.46
C GLY A 274 3.54 -10.25 -21.20
N SER A 275 4.30 -11.02 -22.01
CA SER A 275 5.76 -11.17 -21.88
C SER A 275 6.59 -10.12 -22.66
N GLY A 276 5.92 -9.18 -23.34
CA GLY A 276 6.56 -8.09 -24.08
C GLY A 276 7.05 -6.95 -23.18
N ALA A 277 7.59 -5.90 -23.80
CA ALA A 277 7.96 -4.67 -23.09
C ALA A 277 6.72 -4.07 -22.41
N GLN A 278 6.88 -3.72 -21.14
CA GLN A 278 5.89 -3.06 -20.31
C GLN A 278 6.32 -1.60 -20.14
N GLU A 279 5.35 -0.70 -20.03
CA GLU A 279 5.59 0.72 -19.86
C GLU A 279 4.63 1.28 -18.81
N LEU A 280 5.17 2.13 -17.93
CA LEU A 280 4.40 2.99 -17.05
C LEU A 280 4.86 4.43 -17.29
N ALA A 281 3.95 5.26 -17.82
CA ALA A 281 4.15 6.70 -17.84
C ALA A 281 4.38 7.19 -16.41
N LEU A 282 5.33 8.12 -16.20
CA LEU A 282 5.66 8.58 -14.86
C LEU A 282 4.40 9.13 -14.18
N PRO A 283 4.01 8.59 -13.01
CA PRO A 283 2.88 9.14 -12.28
C PRO A 283 3.10 10.61 -12.00
N GLN A 284 2.04 11.40 -12.05
CA GLN A 284 2.12 12.86 -11.94
C GLN A 284 2.92 13.31 -10.70
N LYS A 285 2.75 12.61 -9.57
CA LYS A 285 3.50 12.83 -8.31
C LYS A 285 5.01 12.76 -8.50
N ILE A 286 5.50 11.92 -9.41
CA ILE A 286 6.92 11.74 -9.73
C ILE A 286 7.35 12.74 -10.80
N ALA A 287 6.56 12.85 -11.89
CA ALA A 287 6.85 13.72 -13.03
C ALA A 287 6.96 15.21 -12.66
N GLU A 288 6.25 15.67 -11.63
CA GLU A 288 6.28 17.06 -11.14
C GLU A 288 7.52 17.39 -10.28
N GLN A 289 8.26 16.38 -9.83
CA GLN A 289 9.35 16.54 -8.89
C GLN A 289 10.69 16.31 -9.59
N THR A 290 11.21 17.35 -10.24
CA THR A 290 12.45 17.25 -11.01
C THR A 290 13.65 16.83 -10.16
N GLY A 291 14.55 16.06 -10.75
CA GLY A 291 15.79 15.60 -10.10
C GLY A 291 15.97 14.10 -10.26
N THR A 292 16.98 13.59 -9.56
CA THR A 292 17.26 12.16 -9.53
C THR A 292 16.24 11.44 -8.66
N TRP A 293 15.60 10.45 -9.24
CA TRP A 293 14.73 9.48 -8.60
C TRP A 293 15.33 8.10 -8.77
N TYR A 294 14.79 7.16 -8.02
CA TYR A 294 15.07 5.76 -8.20
C TYR A 294 13.75 5.01 -8.29
N TRP A 295 13.71 3.91 -9.04
CA TRP A 295 12.49 3.13 -9.18
C TRP A 295 12.76 1.64 -9.27
N SER A 296 11.80 0.83 -8.86
CA SER A 296 11.84 -0.63 -8.93
C SER A 296 10.55 -1.16 -9.51
N VAL A 297 10.62 -2.36 -10.07
CA VAL A 297 9.43 -3.13 -10.48
C VAL A 297 9.54 -4.58 -10.03
N ASP A 298 8.40 -5.11 -9.60
CA ASP A 298 8.18 -6.50 -9.22
C ASP A 298 6.99 -7.08 -9.98
N GLY A 299 7.13 -8.31 -10.48
CA GLY A 299 6.06 -9.05 -11.16
C GLY A 299 5.52 -10.19 -10.30
N PHE A 300 4.19 -10.31 -10.24
CA PHE A 300 3.45 -11.26 -9.41
C PHE A 300 2.49 -12.12 -10.24
N ASP A 301 2.23 -13.35 -9.80
CA ASP A 301 1.08 -14.11 -10.31
C ASP A 301 -0.25 -13.65 -9.68
N CYS A 302 -1.36 -14.14 -10.20
CA CYS A 302 -2.73 -13.81 -9.76
C CYS A 302 -3.02 -14.27 -8.33
N ALA A 303 -2.19 -15.14 -7.76
CA ALA A 303 -2.24 -15.53 -6.35
C ALA A 303 -1.36 -14.65 -5.45
N GLY A 304 -0.70 -13.61 -6.00
CA GLY A 304 0.14 -12.67 -5.26
C GLY A 304 1.56 -13.18 -4.99
N LYS A 305 1.99 -14.27 -5.63
CA LYS A 305 3.36 -14.78 -5.50
C LYS A 305 4.29 -13.93 -6.37
N LEU A 306 5.35 -13.40 -5.76
CA LEU A 306 6.44 -12.73 -6.48
C LEU A 306 7.14 -13.73 -7.42
N LEU A 307 7.13 -13.43 -8.72
CA LEU A 307 7.74 -14.24 -9.78
C LEU A 307 9.08 -13.67 -10.23
N ALA A 308 9.18 -12.35 -10.30
CA ALA A 308 10.32 -11.63 -10.84
C ALA A 308 10.48 -10.27 -10.16
N SER A 309 11.72 -9.81 -10.01
CA SER A 309 12.02 -8.51 -9.41
C SER A 309 13.20 -7.87 -10.13
N SER A 310 13.16 -6.55 -10.21
CA SER A 310 14.34 -5.73 -10.56
C SER A 310 15.47 -5.86 -9.52
N GLY A 311 15.15 -6.25 -8.29
CA GLY A 311 16.10 -6.56 -7.23
C GLY A 311 16.82 -5.36 -6.61
N GLN A 312 16.97 -4.25 -7.35
CA GLN A 312 17.51 -2.97 -6.90
C GLN A 312 16.82 -1.81 -7.65
N PRO A 313 16.75 -0.61 -7.04
CA PRO A 313 16.27 0.57 -7.73
C PRO A 313 17.18 0.96 -8.89
N THR A 314 16.57 1.30 -10.02
CA THR A 314 17.25 1.89 -11.17
C THR A 314 17.14 3.40 -11.08
N GLU A 315 18.23 4.11 -11.38
CA GLU A 315 18.20 5.56 -11.43
C GLU A 315 17.27 6.05 -12.55
N LEU A 316 16.47 7.06 -12.23
CA LEU A 316 15.53 7.74 -13.11
C LEU A 316 15.81 9.22 -13.02
N THR A 317 16.21 9.83 -14.13
CA THR A 317 16.30 11.30 -14.19
C THR A 317 14.94 11.84 -14.60
N VAL A 318 14.29 12.55 -13.67
CA VAL A 318 13.06 13.29 -13.96
C VAL A 318 13.46 14.72 -14.31
N GLU A 319 13.36 15.04 -15.58
CA GLU A 319 13.60 16.40 -16.05
C GLU A 319 12.32 17.22 -15.95
N LYS A 320 12.50 18.55 -15.87
CA LYS A 320 11.36 19.47 -15.98
C LYS A 320 10.76 19.25 -17.36
N GLN A 321 9.60 18.60 -17.44
CA GLN A 321 8.83 18.61 -18.67
C GLN A 321 8.43 20.07 -18.93
N THR A 322 9.18 20.77 -19.78
CA THR A 322 8.58 21.82 -20.59
C THR A 322 7.50 21.12 -21.39
N ALA A 323 6.24 21.37 -21.04
CA ALA A 323 5.08 20.83 -21.73
C ALA A 323 5.20 21.16 -23.23
N GLN A 324 5.82 20.27 -23.99
CA GLN A 324 5.60 20.12 -25.41
C GLN A 324 4.39 19.22 -25.50
N ILE A 325 3.26 19.88 -25.69
CA ILE A 325 1.96 19.31 -26.04
C ILE A 325 2.13 18.32 -27.19
N ASN A 326 2.10 17.02 -26.86
CA ASN A 326 1.88 15.96 -27.82
C ASN A 326 0.42 15.50 -27.66
N GLU A 327 -0.45 15.96 -28.55
CA GLU A 327 -1.90 15.75 -28.59
C GLU A 327 -2.31 14.36 -29.11
N GLY A 328 -1.48 13.33 -28.91
CA GLY A 328 -1.63 12.02 -29.55
C GLY A 328 -2.66 11.07 -28.94
N GLY A 329 -3.29 11.42 -27.81
CA GLY A 329 -4.22 10.53 -27.09
C GLY A 329 -5.10 11.22 -26.04
N LEU A 330 -5.20 12.55 -26.08
CA LEU A 330 -6.07 13.31 -25.18
C LEU A 330 -7.44 13.47 -25.83
N TYR A 331 -8.52 13.12 -25.12
CA TYR A 331 -9.87 13.48 -25.57
C TYR A 331 -10.03 15.01 -25.53
N ILE A 332 -10.14 15.61 -26.71
CA ILE A 332 -10.48 17.02 -26.90
C ILE A 332 -11.93 17.05 -27.41
N PRO A 333 -12.88 17.65 -26.67
CA PRO A 333 -14.26 17.73 -27.12
C PRO A 333 -14.36 18.49 -28.44
N SER A 334 -15.22 18.03 -29.35
CA SER A 334 -15.39 18.61 -30.69
C SER A 334 -16.00 20.02 -30.68
N GLU A 335 -16.58 20.45 -29.55
CA GLU A 335 -17.12 21.79 -29.33
C GLU A 335 -16.70 22.33 -27.94
N PRO A 336 -16.57 23.67 -27.78
CA PRO A 336 -16.24 24.26 -26.49
C PRO A 336 -17.34 23.96 -25.45
N LEU A 337 -16.92 23.37 -24.32
CA LEU A 337 -17.73 23.18 -23.12
C LEU A 337 -18.08 24.56 -22.53
N VAL A 338 -19.20 25.15 -22.96
CA VAL A 338 -19.93 26.35 -22.48
C VAL A 338 -19.09 27.49 -21.85
N GLU A 339 -19.11 28.68 -22.47
CA GLU A 339 -18.24 29.83 -22.13
C GLU A 339 -18.37 30.42 -20.71
N GLU A 340 -19.46 30.22 -19.97
CA GLU A 340 -19.65 30.78 -18.62
C GLU A 340 -20.54 29.83 -17.79
N PRO A 341 -19.98 28.91 -16.99
CA PRO A 341 -20.76 28.03 -16.13
C PRO A 341 -21.44 28.82 -15.00
N ASP A 342 -22.72 29.16 -15.20
CA ASP A 342 -23.58 29.72 -14.16
C ASP A 342 -23.89 28.62 -13.13
N VAL A 343 -23.39 28.77 -11.90
CA VAL A 343 -23.28 27.75 -10.84
C VAL A 343 -24.66 27.24 -10.32
N ILE A 344 -25.78 27.66 -10.92
CA ILE A 344 -27.14 27.19 -10.58
C ILE A 344 -28.03 26.99 -11.83
N ALA A 345 -27.46 26.67 -13.00
CA ALA A 345 -28.28 26.18 -14.11
C ALA A 345 -28.60 24.69 -13.92
N GLN A 346 -29.88 24.35 -13.69
CA GLN A 346 -30.37 22.95 -13.67
C GLN A 346 -30.34 22.27 -15.05
N THR A 347 -30.00 23.02 -16.09
CA THR A 347 -29.93 22.53 -17.46
C THR A 347 -28.53 21.98 -17.74
N VAL A 348 -28.46 20.68 -18.02
CA VAL A 348 -27.27 19.99 -18.51
C VAL A 348 -27.18 20.20 -20.03
N PRO A 349 -26.01 20.54 -20.61
CA PRO A 349 -25.83 20.60 -22.06
C PRO A 349 -26.28 19.32 -22.78
N GLU A 350 -26.82 19.47 -23.99
CA GLU A 350 -27.26 18.33 -24.81
C GLU A 350 -26.07 17.39 -25.10
N GLY A 351 -26.31 16.08 -25.05
CA GLY A 351 -25.29 15.05 -25.27
C GLY A 351 -24.54 14.57 -24.01
N LEU A 352 -24.57 15.33 -22.91
CA LEU A 352 -23.99 14.92 -21.63
C LEU A 352 -24.94 14.07 -20.78
N THR A 353 -24.39 13.34 -19.81
CA THR A 353 -25.21 12.56 -18.88
C THR A 353 -25.96 13.45 -17.91
N ASN A 354 -27.13 13.02 -17.45
CA ASN A 354 -27.90 13.81 -16.49
C ASN A 354 -28.69 12.93 -15.51
N SER A 355 -29.15 13.56 -14.43
CA SER A 355 -29.88 12.89 -13.35
C SER A 355 -31.23 12.27 -13.74
N ARG A 356 -31.74 12.52 -14.95
CA ARG A 356 -33.02 11.98 -15.44
C ARG A 356 -32.86 10.73 -16.30
N GLU A 357 -31.64 10.33 -16.64
CA GLU A 357 -31.40 9.09 -17.37
C GLU A 357 -31.90 7.89 -16.57
N SER A 358 -32.76 7.10 -17.21
CA SER A 358 -33.16 5.78 -16.75
C SER A 358 -31.97 4.83 -16.73
N TYR A 359 -32.06 3.77 -15.92
CA TYR A 359 -31.04 2.72 -15.88
C TYR A 359 -30.77 2.11 -17.27
N SER A 360 -31.80 1.92 -18.10
CA SER A 360 -31.65 1.42 -19.47
C SER A 360 -30.89 2.39 -20.38
N GLU A 361 -31.11 3.70 -20.25
CA GLU A 361 -30.36 4.70 -21.01
C GLU A 361 -28.89 4.73 -20.59
N LYS A 362 -28.61 4.60 -19.28
CA LYS A 362 -27.25 4.47 -18.77
C LYS A 362 -26.53 3.23 -19.32
N VAL A 363 -27.22 2.08 -19.34
CA VAL A 363 -26.69 0.84 -19.92
C VAL A 363 -26.44 1.00 -21.41
N ALA A 364 -27.39 1.58 -22.15
CA ALA A 364 -27.24 1.80 -23.59
C ALA A 364 -26.08 2.75 -23.92
N ARG A 365 -25.82 3.76 -23.09
CA ARG A 365 -24.69 4.67 -23.25
C ARG A 365 -23.34 3.98 -23.11
N ILE A 366 -23.21 3.07 -22.15
CA ILE A 366 -21.93 2.38 -21.86
C ILE A 366 -21.71 1.19 -22.78
N PHE A 367 -22.76 0.41 -23.05
CA PHE A 367 -22.64 -0.88 -23.73
C PHE A 367 -23.26 -0.92 -25.13
N GLY A 368 -23.92 0.15 -25.56
CA GLY A 368 -24.64 0.25 -26.83
C GLY A 368 -26.14 -0.05 -26.73
N GLU A 369 -26.91 0.45 -27.70
CA GLU A 369 -28.36 0.26 -27.80
C GLU A 369 -28.76 -1.22 -27.78
N GLY A 370 -29.74 -1.56 -26.93
CA GLY A 370 -30.23 -2.93 -26.76
C GLY A 370 -29.32 -3.87 -25.96
N ALA A 371 -28.16 -3.41 -25.49
CA ALA A 371 -27.29 -4.20 -24.63
C ALA A 371 -27.84 -4.33 -23.20
N GLY A 372 -27.49 -5.42 -22.52
CA GLY A 372 -27.69 -5.57 -21.08
C GLY A 372 -26.44 -5.11 -20.32
N TYR A 373 -26.61 -4.69 -19.06
CA TYR A 373 -25.48 -4.43 -18.17
C TYR A 373 -24.62 -5.70 -18.05
N HIS A 374 -23.32 -5.59 -18.28
CA HIS A 374 -22.39 -6.69 -18.11
C HIS A 374 -21.02 -6.18 -17.67
N LYS A 375 -20.20 -7.11 -17.18
CA LYS A 375 -18.78 -6.86 -16.92
C LYS A 375 -18.03 -7.11 -18.23
N TYR A 376 -16.95 -6.37 -18.45
CA TYR A 376 -15.99 -6.76 -19.48
C TYR A 376 -15.39 -8.11 -19.15
N ALA A 377 -15.13 -8.92 -20.18
CA ALA A 377 -14.63 -10.28 -20.04
C ALA A 377 -13.16 -10.31 -19.59
N ASN A 378 -12.39 -9.28 -19.92
CA ASN A 378 -10.97 -9.17 -19.61
C ASN A 378 -10.48 -7.71 -19.67
N SER A 379 -9.25 -7.48 -19.22
CA SER A 379 -8.62 -6.16 -19.22
C SER A 379 -8.46 -5.52 -20.59
N ALA A 380 -8.31 -6.31 -21.67
CA ALA A 380 -8.12 -5.78 -23.02
C ALA A 380 -9.41 -5.19 -23.59
N GLU A 381 -10.54 -5.89 -23.39
CA GLU A 381 -11.86 -5.36 -23.69
C GLU A 381 -12.12 -4.09 -22.87
N ALA A 382 -11.87 -4.14 -21.56
CA ALA A 382 -12.07 -3.00 -20.68
C ALA A 382 -11.26 -1.77 -21.13
N ALA A 383 -9.96 -1.95 -21.38
CA ALA A 383 -9.06 -0.90 -21.85
C ALA A 383 -9.48 -0.28 -23.19
N SER A 384 -10.12 -1.06 -24.07
CA SER A 384 -10.58 -0.57 -25.39
C SER A 384 -11.68 0.49 -25.32
N HIS A 385 -12.35 0.60 -24.16
CA HIS A 385 -13.40 1.58 -23.89
C HIS A 385 -12.93 2.75 -23.01
N GLN A 386 -11.65 2.81 -22.64
CA GLN A 386 -11.12 3.85 -21.76
C GLN A 386 -10.41 4.93 -22.55
N VAL A 387 -10.57 6.17 -22.09
CA VAL A 387 -9.82 7.33 -22.57
C VAL A 387 -9.25 8.09 -21.39
N THR A 388 -8.05 8.64 -21.57
CA THR A 388 -7.50 9.58 -20.60
C THR A 388 -8.10 10.96 -20.82
N ILE A 389 -8.69 11.52 -19.77
CA ILE A 389 -9.14 12.92 -19.74
C ILE A 389 -8.21 13.76 -18.87
N ALA A 390 -8.16 15.06 -19.17
CA ALA A 390 -7.51 16.06 -18.32
C ALA A 390 -8.58 16.99 -17.74
N VAL A 391 -8.49 17.26 -16.44
CA VAL A 391 -9.45 18.12 -15.74
C VAL A 391 -8.73 19.17 -14.90
N PRO A 392 -9.17 20.44 -14.91
CA PRO A 392 -8.67 21.45 -13.99
C PRO A 392 -9.24 21.23 -12.59
N VAL A 393 -8.41 21.38 -11.56
CA VAL A 393 -8.79 21.27 -10.15
C VAL A 393 -8.09 22.33 -9.33
N TRP A 394 -8.62 22.61 -8.15
CA TRP A 394 -7.90 23.34 -7.10
C TRP A 394 -7.09 22.35 -6.27
N ASP A 395 -5.90 22.74 -5.83
CA ASP A 395 -5.11 22.01 -4.83
C ASP A 395 -4.56 23.03 -3.82
N ILE A 396 -4.05 22.58 -2.68
CA ILE A 396 -3.53 23.44 -1.61
C ILE A 396 -2.00 23.34 -1.53
N ALA A 397 -1.33 24.48 -1.63
CA ALA A 397 0.11 24.58 -1.44
C ALA A 397 0.50 24.46 0.04
N SER A 398 1.78 24.25 0.31
CA SER A 398 2.29 24.09 1.68
C SER A 398 2.06 25.30 2.59
N ASP A 399 1.83 26.48 2.02
CA ASP A 399 1.48 27.71 2.74
C ASP A 399 -0.04 27.88 2.98
N GLY A 400 -0.85 26.91 2.54
CA GLY A 400 -2.30 26.93 2.66
C GLY A 400 -3.03 27.67 1.53
N SER A 401 -2.31 28.26 0.57
CA SER A 401 -2.93 28.92 -0.59
C SER A 401 -3.45 27.90 -1.59
N LYS A 402 -4.61 28.19 -2.21
CA LYS A 402 -5.14 27.37 -3.31
C LYS A 402 -4.44 27.72 -4.61
N TYR A 403 -4.10 26.71 -5.40
CA TYR A 403 -3.56 26.87 -6.74
C TYR A 403 -4.23 25.92 -7.73
N THR A 404 -4.19 26.27 -9.01
CA THR A 404 -4.73 25.44 -10.09
C THR A 404 -3.77 24.31 -10.45
N ARG A 405 -4.32 23.09 -10.55
CA ARG A 405 -3.62 21.91 -11.07
C ARG A 405 -4.47 21.28 -12.17
N VAL A 406 -3.82 20.59 -13.11
CA VAL A 406 -4.53 19.72 -14.06
C VAL A 406 -4.24 18.28 -13.68
N MET A 407 -5.28 17.50 -13.41
CA MET A 407 -5.16 16.07 -13.13
C MET A 407 -5.61 15.26 -14.34
N ARG A 408 -5.00 14.09 -14.52
CA ARG A 408 -5.34 13.15 -15.59
C ARG A 408 -5.68 11.81 -15.01
N PHE A 409 -6.73 11.19 -15.54
CA PHE A 409 -7.14 9.84 -15.19
C PHE A 409 -7.96 9.24 -16.34
N GLU A 410 -8.05 7.92 -16.34
CA GLU A 410 -8.82 7.17 -17.33
C GLU A 410 -10.28 7.03 -16.91
N ILE A 411 -11.17 7.17 -17.87
CA ILE A 411 -12.62 7.00 -17.71
C ILE A 411 -13.18 6.37 -18.98
N HIS A 412 -14.38 5.81 -18.89
CA HIS A 412 -15.08 5.28 -20.06
C HIS A 412 -15.29 6.39 -21.11
N GLU A 413 -15.00 6.11 -22.37
CA GLU A 413 -15.06 7.07 -23.49
C GLU A 413 -16.41 7.79 -23.58
N ALA A 414 -17.52 7.07 -23.38
CA ALA A 414 -18.87 7.62 -23.38
C ALA A 414 -19.18 8.60 -22.24
N LEU A 415 -18.32 8.67 -21.21
CA LEU A 415 -18.46 9.58 -20.07
C LEU A 415 -17.46 10.73 -20.10
N ALA A 416 -16.44 10.69 -20.99
CA ALA A 416 -15.32 11.62 -21.00
C ALA A 416 -15.74 13.11 -20.99
N ALA A 417 -16.61 13.51 -21.92
CA ALA A 417 -17.12 14.88 -22.01
C ALA A 417 -17.90 15.31 -20.76
N THR A 418 -18.71 14.39 -20.22
CA THR A 418 -19.52 14.67 -19.02
C THR A 418 -18.62 14.86 -17.81
N VAL A 419 -17.62 14.01 -17.64
CA VAL A 419 -16.70 14.11 -16.51
C VAL A 419 -15.84 15.36 -16.63
N GLN A 420 -15.36 15.73 -17.81
CA GLN A 420 -14.69 17.02 -18.02
C GLN A 420 -15.59 18.21 -17.63
N GLN A 421 -16.87 18.17 -17.98
CA GLN A 421 -17.84 19.19 -17.59
C GLN A 421 -18.08 19.23 -16.07
N ILE A 422 -18.20 18.08 -15.41
CA ILE A 422 -18.34 17.98 -13.94
C ILE A 422 -17.17 18.71 -13.27
N PHE A 423 -15.94 18.39 -13.66
CA PHE A 423 -14.77 19.02 -13.05
C PHE A 423 -14.62 20.50 -13.43
N ALA A 424 -15.01 20.90 -14.63
CA ALA A 424 -15.07 22.31 -15.01
C ALA A 424 -16.03 23.09 -14.08
N GLU A 425 -17.22 22.55 -13.79
CA GLU A 425 -18.17 23.17 -12.85
C GLU A 425 -17.66 23.18 -11.40
N ILE A 426 -16.99 22.11 -10.95
CA ILE A 426 -16.37 22.09 -9.62
C ILE A 426 -15.26 23.16 -9.53
N TYR A 427 -14.48 23.30 -10.59
CA TYR A 427 -13.33 24.22 -10.65
C TYR A 427 -13.75 25.69 -10.62
N VAL A 428 -14.80 26.07 -11.36
CA VAL A 428 -15.34 27.44 -11.36
C VAL A 428 -16.28 27.72 -10.18
N GLY A 429 -16.75 26.67 -9.50
CA GLY A 429 -17.65 26.76 -8.36
C GLY A 429 -17.07 27.56 -7.19
N GLY A 430 -17.96 28.21 -6.43
CA GLY A 430 -17.57 29.10 -5.34
C GLY A 430 -16.83 28.40 -4.20
N GLU A 431 -17.07 27.11 -3.97
CA GLU A 431 -16.35 26.31 -2.98
C GLU A 431 -14.86 26.13 -3.34
N GLN A 432 -14.54 26.13 -4.64
CA GLN A 432 -13.20 25.85 -5.17
C GLN A 432 -12.59 24.62 -4.49
N PHE A 433 -13.35 23.52 -4.47
CA PHE A 433 -13.04 22.35 -3.65
C PHE A 433 -11.64 21.78 -4.02
N PRO A 434 -10.71 21.64 -3.05
CA PRO A 434 -9.38 21.08 -3.28
C PRO A 434 -9.39 19.57 -3.58
N ILE A 435 -8.64 19.17 -4.60
CA ILE A 435 -8.50 17.79 -5.04
C ILE A 435 -6.99 17.49 -5.18
N CYS A 436 -6.46 16.71 -4.25
CA CYS A 436 -5.07 16.25 -4.25
C CYS A 436 -4.89 14.86 -4.87
N SER A 437 -5.97 14.09 -5.03
CA SER A 437 -5.94 12.74 -5.60
C SER A 437 -7.25 12.40 -6.32
N LEU A 438 -7.14 11.79 -7.49
CA LEU A 438 -8.24 11.26 -8.30
C LEU A 438 -7.91 9.83 -8.74
N GLY A 439 -8.90 8.95 -8.66
CA GLY A 439 -8.86 7.60 -9.24
C GLY A 439 -10.04 7.39 -10.17
N GLY A 440 -9.80 6.81 -11.36
CA GLY A 440 -10.83 6.51 -12.35
C GLY A 440 -10.89 5.02 -12.67
N TYR A 441 -10.80 4.67 -13.95
CA TYR A 441 -10.68 3.28 -14.39
C TYR A 441 -9.55 2.55 -13.65
N CYS A 442 -9.87 1.35 -13.16
CA CYS A 442 -8.92 0.47 -12.51
C CYS A 442 -9.43 -0.97 -12.67
N TRP A 443 -8.72 -1.76 -13.48
CA TRP A 443 -9.05 -3.17 -13.66
C TRP A 443 -8.76 -3.98 -12.40
N ARG A 444 -9.77 -4.68 -11.87
CA ARG A 444 -9.69 -5.48 -10.64
C ARG A 444 -9.90 -6.99 -10.89
N GLY A 445 -9.68 -7.43 -12.13
CA GLY A 445 -9.79 -8.84 -12.55
C GLY A 445 -11.14 -9.23 -13.14
N ASP A 446 -11.13 -10.33 -13.89
CA ASP A 446 -12.23 -10.82 -14.75
C ASP A 446 -13.54 -11.15 -13.98
N GLY A 447 -13.44 -11.37 -12.67
CA GLY A 447 -14.60 -11.62 -11.79
C GLY A 447 -15.22 -10.38 -11.16
N SER A 448 -14.57 -9.21 -11.24
CA SER A 448 -14.96 -8.01 -10.51
C SER A 448 -16.22 -7.35 -11.07
N SER A 449 -17.15 -6.95 -10.19
CA SER A 449 -18.32 -6.12 -10.54
C SER A 449 -18.11 -4.64 -10.26
N SER A 450 -16.89 -4.22 -9.94
CA SER A 450 -16.57 -2.84 -9.61
C SER A 450 -16.83 -1.93 -10.81
N GLU A 451 -17.53 -0.80 -10.60
CA GLU A 451 -17.72 0.21 -11.63
C GLU A 451 -16.39 0.87 -12.09
N HIS A 452 -15.33 0.81 -11.26
CA HIS A 452 -13.97 1.15 -11.72
C HIS A 452 -13.46 0.24 -12.84
N CYS A 453 -13.87 -1.04 -12.91
CA CYS A 453 -13.50 -1.92 -14.02
C CYS A 453 -14.20 -1.51 -15.32
N LEU A 454 -15.31 -0.78 -15.23
CA LEU A 454 -16.02 -0.24 -16.39
C LEU A 454 -15.52 1.16 -16.78
N GLY A 455 -14.71 1.81 -15.94
CA GLY A 455 -14.38 3.22 -16.10
C GLY A 455 -15.59 4.13 -15.84
N THR A 456 -16.55 3.69 -15.03
CA THR A 456 -17.77 4.46 -14.72
C THR A 456 -17.80 4.98 -13.29
N ALA A 457 -16.68 4.88 -12.56
CA ALA A 457 -16.53 5.37 -11.21
C ALA A 457 -15.29 6.24 -11.04
N ILE A 458 -15.38 7.18 -10.09
CA ILE A 458 -14.37 8.17 -9.76
C ILE A 458 -14.24 8.24 -8.25
N ASP A 459 -13.02 8.07 -7.73
CA ASP A 459 -12.69 8.27 -6.33
C ASP A 459 -11.94 9.60 -6.16
N ILE A 460 -12.38 10.44 -5.21
CA ILE A 460 -11.80 11.77 -4.96
C ILE A 460 -11.21 11.84 -3.54
N ASN A 461 -9.94 12.24 -3.46
CA ASN A 461 -9.14 12.32 -2.23
C ASN A 461 -9.35 11.10 -1.30
N PRO A 462 -9.01 9.86 -1.72
CA PRO A 462 -9.34 8.64 -0.98
C PRO A 462 -8.91 8.62 0.50
N SER A 463 -7.76 9.21 0.83
CA SER A 463 -7.29 9.30 2.22
C SER A 463 -8.24 10.16 3.08
N GLN A 464 -8.68 11.31 2.56
CA GLN A 464 -9.52 12.27 3.29
C GLN A 464 -11.03 12.01 3.13
N ASN A 465 -11.41 11.03 2.31
CA ASN A 465 -12.79 10.62 2.07
C ASN A 465 -12.91 9.09 2.15
N TYR A 466 -12.52 8.53 3.27
CA TYR A 466 -12.41 7.09 3.44
C TYR A 466 -13.68 6.29 3.08
N MET A 467 -13.48 5.03 2.75
CA MET A 467 -14.51 4.02 2.79
C MET A 467 -14.56 3.43 4.20
N CYS A 468 -15.75 3.29 4.78
CA CYS A 468 -15.91 2.75 6.12
C CYS A 468 -17.13 1.84 6.28
N THR A 469 -17.12 0.99 7.30
CA THR A 469 -18.30 0.23 7.70
C THR A 469 -19.39 1.18 8.22
N ASN A 470 -20.63 0.67 8.39
CA ASN A 470 -21.71 1.43 9.01
C ASN A 470 -21.40 1.93 10.44
N SER A 471 -20.41 1.35 11.12
CA SER A 471 -19.95 1.79 12.44
C SER A 471 -18.83 2.83 12.37
N GLY A 472 -18.45 3.29 11.18
CA GLY A 472 -17.39 4.29 10.97
C GLY A 472 -15.96 3.72 10.97
N ARG A 473 -15.78 2.39 10.96
CA ARG A 473 -14.44 1.76 10.88
C ARG A 473 -13.91 1.85 9.46
N ALA A 474 -12.75 2.47 9.27
CA ALA A 474 -12.09 2.58 7.98
C ALA A 474 -11.86 1.20 7.32
N LEU A 475 -12.04 1.16 6.01
CA LEU A 475 -11.75 0.02 5.13
C LEU A 475 -10.71 0.42 4.08
N THR A 476 -10.77 1.66 3.59
CA THR A 476 -9.80 2.29 2.67
C THR A 476 -9.76 3.78 2.98
N GLY A 477 -8.58 4.40 3.02
CA GLY A 477 -8.43 5.81 3.43
C GLY A 477 -8.40 5.99 4.95
N SER A 478 -8.16 7.21 5.42
CA SER A 478 -7.91 7.48 6.84
C SER A 478 -9.10 8.07 7.58
N HIS A 479 -9.80 9.04 6.99
CA HIS A 479 -10.88 9.76 7.68
C HIS A 479 -11.89 10.38 6.71
N TRP A 480 -12.96 10.95 7.28
CA TRP A 480 -13.88 11.87 6.60
C TRP A 480 -14.29 12.95 7.60
N THR A 481 -13.68 14.14 7.49
CA THR A 481 -13.90 15.26 8.43
C THR A 481 -14.14 16.58 7.71
N PRO A 482 -15.25 16.70 6.94
CA PRO A 482 -15.58 17.94 6.23
C PRO A 482 -15.58 19.18 7.13
N GLY A 483 -15.10 20.29 6.60
CA GLY A 483 -14.95 21.57 7.31
C GLY A 483 -13.71 21.67 8.19
N SER A 484 -13.15 20.54 8.65
CA SER A 484 -11.86 20.51 9.36
C SER A 484 -10.70 20.19 8.43
N ASP A 485 -10.87 19.18 7.57
CA ASP A 485 -9.94 18.88 6.49
C ASP A 485 -10.50 19.47 5.17
N PRO A 486 -9.79 20.39 4.51
CA PRO A 486 -10.26 21.01 3.27
C PRO A 486 -10.36 20.03 2.08
N TYR A 487 -9.74 18.84 2.17
CA TYR A 487 -9.86 17.79 1.15
C TYR A 487 -10.99 16.78 1.45
N SER A 488 -11.67 16.88 2.60
CA SER A 488 -12.84 16.07 2.93
C SER A 488 -14.13 16.66 2.33
N ILE A 489 -14.81 15.90 1.49
CA ILE A 489 -16.01 16.27 0.73
C ILE A 489 -17.21 16.47 1.66
N PRO A 490 -17.78 17.68 1.76
CA PRO A 490 -19.03 17.89 2.48
C PRO A 490 -20.20 17.17 1.78
N ALA A 491 -21.07 16.53 2.56
CA ALA A 491 -22.22 15.80 2.02
C ALA A 491 -23.22 16.69 1.26
N ASP A 492 -23.24 17.98 1.58
CA ASP A 492 -24.04 19.04 0.98
C ASP A 492 -23.23 20.00 0.08
N GLY A 493 -21.94 19.68 -0.17
CA GLY A 493 -21.01 20.49 -0.94
C GLY A 493 -21.19 20.43 -2.46
N ASP A 494 -20.51 21.32 -3.17
CA ASP A 494 -20.64 21.49 -4.62
C ASP A 494 -20.26 20.21 -5.38
N VAL A 495 -19.23 19.47 -4.93
CA VAL A 495 -18.83 18.20 -5.54
C VAL A 495 -20.00 17.23 -5.60
N VAL A 496 -20.66 16.97 -4.47
CA VAL A 496 -21.77 16.00 -4.40
C VAL A 496 -22.96 16.45 -5.25
N ARG A 497 -23.30 17.75 -5.20
CA ARG A 497 -24.42 18.29 -5.98
C ARG A 497 -24.17 18.25 -7.48
N ILE A 498 -22.96 18.57 -7.93
CA ILE A 498 -22.59 18.58 -9.36
C ILE A 498 -22.58 17.14 -9.89
N PHE A 499 -21.94 16.19 -9.21
CA PHE A 499 -22.01 14.78 -9.62
C PHE A 499 -23.46 14.27 -9.73
N ALA A 500 -24.29 14.61 -8.74
CA ALA A 500 -25.72 14.25 -8.76
C ALA A 500 -26.48 14.88 -9.94
N LYS A 501 -26.19 16.14 -10.31
CA LYS A 501 -26.76 16.83 -11.48
C LYS A 501 -26.50 16.04 -12.77
N TYR A 502 -25.29 15.49 -12.91
CA TYR A 502 -24.89 14.67 -14.05
C TYR A 502 -25.30 13.18 -13.92
N GLY A 503 -26.03 12.82 -12.86
CA GLY A 503 -26.63 11.50 -12.69
C GLY A 503 -25.74 10.45 -12.04
N PHE A 504 -24.59 10.85 -11.48
CA PHE A 504 -23.75 9.97 -10.67
C PHE A 504 -24.30 9.82 -9.26
N GLY A 505 -24.22 8.61 -8.70
CA GLY A 505 -24.47 8.34 -7.30
C GLY A 505 -23.22 8.60 -6.45
N TRP A 506 -23.42 9.01 -5.20
CA TRP A 506 -22.34 9.20 -4.22
C TRP A 506 -22.39 8.12 -3.13
N GLY A 507 -21.25 7.46 -2.88
CA GLY A 507 -21.15 6.34 -1.93
C GLY A 507 -21.41 6.73 -0.48
N GLY A 508 -21.34 8.02 -0.12
CA GLY A 508 -21.77 8.52 1.19
C GLY A 508 -23.27 8.32 1.47
N THR A 509 -24.09 8.15 0.42
CA THR A 509 -25.55 7.94 0.54
C THR A 509 -25.96 6.48 0.71
N TRP A 510 -25.04 5.52 0.52
CA TRP A 510 -25.35 4.09 0.58
C TRP A 510 -25.83 3.62 1.96
N SER A 511 -26.74 2.65 2.01
CA SER A 511 -27.31 2.12 3.26
C SER A 511 -26.44 1.05 3.95
N SER A 512 -25.45 0.54 3.23
CA SER A 512 -24.47 -0.42 3.75
C SER A 512 -23.16 0.31 4.11
N LYS A 513 -22.00 -0.19 3.72
CA LYS A 513 -20.72 0.52 3.88
C LYS A 513 -20.83 1.92 3.26
N LYS A 514 -20.23 2.92 3.94
CA LYS A 514 -20.13 4.29 3.42
C LYS A 514 -18.85 4.40 2.62
N ASP A 515 -18.92 5.05 1.47
CA ASP A 515 -17.77 5.27 0.62
C ASP A 515 -17.72 6.74 0.20
N TYR A 516 -17.08 7.57 1.01
CA TYR A 516 -17.18 9.03 0.87
C TYR A 516 -16.37 9.57 -0.33
N MET A 517 -15.36 8.83 -0.80
CA MET A 517 -14.57 9.17 -1.98
C MET A 517 -15.30 8.87 -3.28
N HIS A 518 -16.27 7.94 -3.24
CA HIS A 518 -16.74 7.25 -4.43
C HIS A 518 -17.93 7.92 -5.11
N PHE A 519 -17.80 8.15 -6.42
CA PHE A 519 -18.86 8.59 -7.31
C PHE A 519 -18.98 7.62 -8.47
N SER A 520 -20.18 7.10 -8.74
CA SER A 520 -20.36 6.11 -9.81
C SER A 520 -21.60 6.36 -10.65
N TYR A 521 -21.51 6.00 -11.93
CA TYR A 521 -22.54 6.29 -12.90
C TYR A 521 -23.78 5.42 -12.70
N PHE A 522 -23.62 4.15 -12.37
CA PHE A 522 -24.75 3.25 -12.09
C PHE A 522 -25.21 3.33 -10.63
N GLY A 523 -24.33 3.73 -9.71
CA GLY A 523 -24.65 3.89 -8.29
C GLY A 523 -24.90 2.57 -7.55
N THR A 524 -24.28 1.48 -8.02
CA THR A 524 -24.60 0.09 -7.60
C THR A 524 -23.59 -0.57 -6.68
#